data_AF-A0AAV8XSL4-F1
#
_entry.id   AF-A0AAV8XSL4-F1
#
_cell.length_a   1.000
_cell.length_b   1.000
_cell.length_c   1.000
_cell.angle_alpha   90.00
_cell.angle_beta   90.00
_cell.angle_gamma   90.00
#
_symmetry.space_group_name_H-M   'P 1'
#
loop_
_entity.id
_entity.type
_entity.pdbx_description
1 polymer ?
#
loop_
_entity_poly.entity_id
_entity_poly.type
_entity_poly.pdbx_seq_one_letter_code
_entity_poly.pdbx_strand_id
1 'polypeptide(L)'
;MFFECGHRCKANCHSGPCPNEELCQKKVKVMCKCKRIKKEFHCEIVRKKLAIVECDEVCEKKKEEERILKEAINKQQKLEEELKNRKELEKYQKMFEGKKKNRNRKFYEEEEEISLIKKYRFVFLSVTLLVISFLIYYFLS
;
A
#
# COMPACT_ATOMS: atom_id res chain seq x y z
N MET A 1 -27.90 3.57 -42.35
CA MET A 1 -28.18 4.22 -41.05
C MET A 1 -28.61 3.16 -40.03
N PHE A 2 -27.89 3.04 -38.92
CA PHE A 2 -28.30 2.21 -37.78
C PHE A 2 -29.10 3.09 -36.82
N PHE A 3 -30.32 2.68 -36.45
CA PHE A 3 -31.06 3.39 -35.41
C PHE A 3 -30.44 3.12 -34.04
N GLU A 4 -30.60 4.06 -33.10
CA GLU A 4 -30.14 3.94 -31.72
C GLU A 4 -30.65 2.66 -31.02
N CYS A 5 -31.78 2.11 -31.46
CA CYS A 5 -32.31 0.83 -30.96
C CYS A 5 -31.60 -0.42 -31.51
N GLY A 6 -30.45 -0.27 -32.21
CA GLY A 6 -29.52 -1.35 -32.53
C GLY A 6 -29.97 -2.30 -33.64
N HIS A 7 -30.99 -1.93 -34.42
CA HIS A 7 -31.52 -2.76 -35.48
C HIS A 7 -31.55 -2.07 -36.85
N ARG A 8 -31.49 -2.86 -37.92
CA ARG A 8 -31.57 -2.36 -39.31
C ARG A 8 -32.97 -1.89 -39.67
N CYS A 9 -33.06 -0.69 -40.26
CA CYS A 9 -34.27 -0.15 -40.86
C CYS A 9 -34.78 -1.07 -41.98
N LYS A 10 -36.10 -1.26 -42.07
CA LYS A 10 -36.74 -1.98 -43.20
C LYS A 10 -37.26 -1.05 -44.30
N ALA A 11 -37.26 0.27 -44.09
CA ALA A 11 -37.71 1.23 -45.09
C ALA A 11 -36.69 1.36 -46.24
N ASN A 12 -37.18 1.72 -47.43
CA ASN A 12 -36.33 2.06 -48.57
C ASN A 12 -35.42 3.24 -48.22
N CYS A 13 -34.21 3.27 -48.79
CA CYS A 13 -33.29 4.37 -48.57
C CYS A 13 -33.93 5.71 -48.96
N HIS A 14 -33.93 6.65 -48.04
CA HIS A 14 -34.49 7.99 -48.22
C HIS A 14 -33.52 9.02 -47.61
N SER A 15 -33.62 10.26 -48.09
CA SER A 15 -32.94 11.40 -47.50
C SER A 15 -33.83 11.97 -46.39
N GLY A 16 -33.31 12.12 -45.17
CA GLY A 16 -34.06 12.65 -44.01
C GLY A 16 -34.41 11.60 -42.95
N PRO A 17 -35.27 11.93 -41.95
CA PRO A 17 -35.72 10.99 -40.93
C PRO A 17 -36.60 9.89 -41.53
N CYS A 18 -36.65 8.74 -40.88
CA CYS A 18 -37.38 7.59 -41.39
C CYS A 18 -38.90 7.79 -41.34
N PRO A 19 -39.62 7.51 -42.45
CA PRO A 19 -41.04 7.81 -42.54
C PRO A 19 -41.88 7.00 -41.53
N ASN A 20 -41.39 5.84 -41.10
CA ASN A 20 -42.08 4.93 -40.18
C ASN A 20 -41.33 4.76 -38.85
N GLU A 21 -40.76 5.84 -38.32
CA GLU A 21 -40.01 5.79 -37.05
C GLU A 21 -40.87 5.35 -35.86
N GLU A 22 -42.10 5.83 -35.79
CA GLU A 22 -43.05 5.52 -34.70
C GLU A 22 -43.74 4.15 -34.89
N LEU A 23 -43.83 3.65 -36.12
CA LEU A 23 -44.51 2.39 -36.45
C LEU A 23 -43.58 1.17 -36.39
N CYS A 24 -42.40 1.31 -35.78
CA CYS A 24 -41.42 0.24 -35.76
C CYS A 24 -41.77 -0.86 -34.75
N GLN A 25 -42.45 -1.90 -35.23
CA GLN A 25 -42.83 -3.10 -34.45
C GLN A 25 -41.69 -4.10 -34.20
N LYS A 26 -40.43 -3.75 -34.52
CA LYS A 26 -39.32 -4.67 -34.30
C LYS A 26 -39.01 -4.79 -32.81
N LYS A 27 -38.96 -6.04 -32.32
CA LYS A 27 -38.53 -6.34 -30.96
C LYS A 27 -37.01 -6.20 -30.83
N VAL A 28 -36.59 -5.51 -29.79
CA VAL A 28 -35.19 -5.31 -29.41
C VAL A 28 -35.00 -5.75 -27.97
N LYS A 29 -33.78 -6.18 -27.66
CA LYS A 29 -33.43 -6.76 -26.36
C LYS A 29 -32.88 -5.66 -25.45
N VAL A 30 -33.56 -5.42 -24.33
CA VAL A 30 -33.13 -4.48 -23.28
C VAL A 30 -32.67 -5.28 -22.06
N MET A 31 -31.60 -4.81 -21.41
CA MET A 31 -30.98 -5.49 -20.26
C MET A 31 -31.20 -4.69 -18.98
N CYS A 32 -31.21 -5.35 -17.82
CA CYS A 32 -31.12 -4.64 -16.53
C CYS A 32 -29.80 -3.86 -16.41
N LYS A 33 -29.71 -2.93 -15.45
CA LYS A 33 -28.46 -2.22 -15.12
C LYS A 33 -27.29 -3.17 -14.86
N CYS A 34 -27.59 -4.30 -14.22
CA CYS A 34 -26.67 -5.40 -13.94
C CYS A 34 -26.31 -6.31 -15.13
N LYS A 35 -26.97 -6.13 -16.27
CA LYS A 35 -26.87 -6.99 -17.47
C LYS A 35 -27.16 -8.49 -17.25
N ARG A 36 -27.80 -8.90 -16.14
CA ARG A 36 -28.25 -10.27 -15.87
C ARG A 36 -29.58 -10.60 -16.56
N ILE A 37 -30.57 -9.73 -16.41
CA ILE A 37 -31.92 -9.93 -16.94
C ILE A 37 -32.01 -9.31 -18.34
N LYS A 38 -32.63 -10.04 -19.26
CA LYS A 38 -32.87 -9.64 -20.64
C LYS A 38 -34.35 -9.76 -20.96
N LYS A 39 -34.96 -8.66 -21.43
CA LYS A 39 -36.37 -8.63 -21.85
C LYS A 39 -36.49 -8.03 -23.25
N GLU A 40 -37.50 -8.45 -23.99
CA GLU A 40 -37.76 -7.97 -25.34
C GLU A 40 -38.85 -6.90 -25.32
N PHE A 41 -38.57 -5.75 -25.93
CA PHE A 41 -39.52 -4.64 -26.08
C PHE A 41 -39.61 -4.22 -27.53
N HIS A 42 -40.75 -3.64 -27.93
CA HIS A 42 -40.86 -3.00 -29.24
C HIS A 42 -39.96 -1.77 -29.30
N CYS A 43 -39.26 -1.55 -30.42
CA CYS A 43 -38.33 -0.43 -30.55
C CYS A 43 -39.02 0.93 -30.35
N GLU A 44 -40.31 1.08 -30.68
CA GLU A 44 -41.09 2.27 -30.35
C GLU A 44 -41.00 2.61 -28.85
N ILE A 45 -41.25 1.64 -27.97
CA ILE A 45 -41.19 1.80 -26.50
C ILE A 45 -39.77 2.12 -26.05
N VAL A 46 -38.76 1.51 -26.68
CA VAL A 46 -37.35 1.76 -26.38
C VAL A 46 -36.94 3.18 -26.78
N ARG A 47 -37.37 3.68 -27.94
CA ARG A 47 -37.10 5.05 -28.41
C ARG A 47 -37.76 6.11 -27.53
N LYS A 48 -38.99 5.82 -27.08
CA LYS A 48 -39.70 6.64 -26.08
C LYS A 48 -39.07 6.57 -24.68
N LYS A 49 -37.98 5.78 -24.50
CA LYS A 49 -37.27 5.56 -23.23
C LYS A 49 -38.16 4.98 -22.11
N LEU A 50 -39.27 4.35 -22.48
CA LEU A 50 -40.21 3.72 -21.55
C LEU A 50 -39.85 2.25 -21.25
N ALA A 51 -38.94 1.66 -22.03
CA ALA A 51 -38.49 0.29 -21.81
C ALA A 51 -37.48 0.20 -20.66
N ILE A 52 -37.99 -0.05 -19.46
CA ILE A 52 -37.18 -0.20 -18.25
C ILE A 52 -37.15 -1.69 -17.85
N VAL A 53 -35.95 -2.21 -17.61
CA VAL A 53 -35.74 -3.54 -17.02
C VAL A 53 -35.17 -3.36 -15.63
N GLU A 54 -36.00 -3.57 -14.64
CA GLU A 54 -35.61 -3.50 -13.24
C GLU A 54 -34.78 -4.72 -12.84
N CYS A 55 -33.88 -4.50 -11.88
CA CYS A 55 -33.16 -5.57 -11.20
C CYS A 55 -34.12 -6.30 -10.27
N ASP A 56 -33.96 -7.62 -10.13
CA ASP A 56 -34.65 -8.39 -9.09
C ASP A 56 -33.75 -8.58 -7.87
N GLU A 57 -34.28 -9.27 -6.85
CA GLU A 57 -33.56 -9.53 -5.60
C GLU A 57 -32.22 -10.25 -5.83
N VAL A 58 -32.14 -11.14 -6.83
CA VAL A 58 -30.91 -11.88 -7.15
C VAL A 58 -29.83 -10.93 -7.68
N CYS A 59 -30.21 -9.96 -8.50
CA CYS A 59 -29.29 -8.94 -8.99
C CYS A 59 -28.71 -8.09 -7.85
N GLU A 60 -29.55 -7.67 -6.91
CA GLU A 60 -29.11 -6.84 -5.78
C GLU A 60 -28.24 -7.65 -4.80
N LYS A 61 -28.60 -8.90 -4.50
CA LYS A 61 -27.76 -9.79 -3.68
C LYS A 61 -26.37 -9.98 -4.27
N LYS A 62 -26.26 -10.29 -5.56
CA LYS A 62 -24.96 -10.48 -6.22
C LYS A 62 -24.11 -9.21 -6.20
N LYS A 63 -24.74 -8.05 -6.42
CA LYS A 63 -24.07 -6.75 -6.38
C LYS A 63 -23.53 -6.44 -4.97
N GLU A 64 -24.30 -6.78 -3.95
CA GLU A 64 -23.88 -6.61 -2.55
C GLU A 64 -22.75 -7.57 -2.18
N GLU A 65 -22.84 -8.84 -2.58
CA GLU A 65 -21.76 -9.83 -2.41
C GLU A 65 -20.45 -9.35 -3.06
N GLU A 66 -20.52 -8.83 -4.29
CA GLU A 66 -19.35 -8.28 -4.99
C GLU A 66 -18.78 -7.05 -4.27
N ARG A 67 -19.65 -6.19 -3.72
CA ARG A 67 -19.24 -5.02 -2.94
C ARG A 67 -18.51 -5.44 -1.66
N ILE A 68 -19.06 -6.38 -0.91
CA ILE A 68 -18.48 -6.91 0.33
C ILE A 68 -17.13 -7.58 0.03
N LEU A 69 -17.06 -8.41 -1.00
CA LEU A 69 -15.82 -9.07 -1.40
C LEU A 69 -14.73 -8.05 -1.76
N LYS A 70 -15.07 -7.03 -2.54
CA LYS A 70 -14.14 -5.97 -2.93
C LYS A 70 -13.66 -5.16 -1.72
N GLU A 71 -14.55 -4.89 -0.78
CA GLU A 71 -14.22 -4.19 0.46
C GLU A 71 -13.28 -5.03 1.35
N ALA A 72 -13.55 -6.33 1.47
CA ALA A 72 -12.69 -7.26 2.20
C ALA A 72 -11.28 -7.35 1.60
N ILE A 73 -11.18 -7.47 0.26
CA ILE A 73 -9.91 -7.49 -0.45
C ILE A 73 -9.14 -6.18 -0.23
N ASN A 74 -9.81 -5.03 -0.39
CA ASN A 74 -9.18 -3.72 -0.19
C ASN A 74 -8.66 -3.56 1.26
N LYS A 75 -9.46 -3.99 2.25
CA LYS A 75 -9.06 -3.96 3.66
C LYS A 75 -7.83 -4.85 3.93
N GLN A 76 -7.79 -6.05 3.35
CA GLN A 76 -6.63 -6.94 3.45
C GLN A 76 -5.37 -6.33 2.80
N GLN A 77 -5.51 -5.74 1.61
CA GLN A 77 -4.41 -5.06 0.92
C GLN A 77 -3.85 -3.91 1.75
N LYS A 78 -4.72 -3.07 2.33
CA LYS A 78 -4.29 -1.98 3.23
C LYS A 78 -3.54 -2.48 4.45
N LEU A 79 -4.02 -3.54 5.10
CA LEU A 79 -3.35 -4.14 6.26
C LEU A 79 -1.97 -4.68 5.90
N GLU A 80 -1.84 -5.30 4.73
CA GLU A 80 -0.56 -5.82 4.23
C GLU A 80 0.42 -4.68 3.91
N GLU A 81 -0.05 -3.61 3.26
CA GLU A 81 0.73 -2.41 2.97
C GLU A 81 1.20 -1.71 4.25
N GLU A 82 0.31 -1.53 5.24
CA GLU A 82 0.66 -0.96 6.54
C GLU A 82 1.74 -1.78 7.26
N LEU A 83 1.64 -3.11 7.20
CA LEU A 83 2.61 -4.02 7.80
C LEU A 83 3.96 -3.98 7.08
N LYS A 84 3.97 -3.85 5.75
CA LYS A 84 5.21 -3.62 4.96
C LYS A 84 5.85 -2.28 5.32
N ASN A 85 5.06 -1.21 5.35
CA ASN A 85 5.53 0.14 5.70
C ASN A 85 6.13 0.16 7.12
N ARG A 86 5.49 -0.49 8.09
CA ARG A 86 6.02 -0.61 9.45
C ARG A 86 7.38 -1.32 9.48
N LYS A 87 7.49 -2.48 8.81
CA LYS A 87 8.76 -3.22 8.71
C LYS A 87 9.87 -2.40 8.04
N GLU A 88 9.53 -1.60 7.04
CA GLU A 88 10.48 -0.72 6.37
C GLU A 88 10.97 0.40 7.31
N LEU A 89 10.06 1.06 8.03
CA LEU A 89 10.41 2.07 9.04
C LEU A 89 11.31 1.50 10.15
N GLU A 90 11.02 0.29 10.64
CA GLU A 90 11.85 -0.39 11.63
C GLU A 90 13.27 -0.67 11.09
N LYS A 91 13.39 -1.09 9.82
CA LYS A 91 14.70 -1.28 9.17
C LYS A 91 15.46 0.05 9.08
N TYR A 92 14.80 1.12 8.66
CA TYR A 92 15.40 2.45 8.61
C TYR A 92 15.89 2.90 9.99
N GLN A 93 15.07 2.78 11.03
CA GLN A 93 15.44 3.15 12.40
C GLN A 93 16.70 2.41 12.87
N LYS A 94 16.78 1.10 12.65
CA LYS A 94 17.96 0.29 13.00
C LYS A 94 19.23 0.76 12.27
N MET A 95 19.14 1.18 11.01
CA MET A 95 20.28 1.73 10.27
C MET A 95 20.79 3.05 10.88
N PHE A 96 19.89 3.90 11.42
CA PHE A 96 20.28 5.14 12.08
C PHE A 96 20.85 4.91 13.49
N GLU A 97 20.30 3.96 14.26
CA GLU A 97 20.77 3.64 15.61
C GLU A 97 22.18 3.04 15.64
N GLY A 98 22.53 2.21 14.64
CA GLY A 98 23.87 1.62 14.52
C GLY A 98 25.00 2.65 14.47
N LYS A 99 24.74 3.87 13.98
CA LYS A 99 25.75 4.95 13.93
C LYS A 99 25.94 5.67 15.28
N LYS A 100 24.94 5.66 16.17
CA LYS A 100 25.01 6.38 17.45
C LYS A 100 25.68 5.58 18.58
N LYS A 101 25.66 4.25 18.51
CA LYS A 101 26.12 3.38 19.61
C LYS A 101 27.65 3.35 19.83
N ASN A 102 28.44 3.78 18.84
CA ASN A 102 29.91 3.66 18.91
C ASN A 102 30.62 4.85 19.59
N ARG A 103 29.91 5.95 19.86
CA ARG A 103 30.55 7.18 20.40
C ARG A 103 30.76 7.14 21.92
N ASN A 104 29.87 6.49 22.67
CA ASN A 104 29.91 6.53 24.13
C ASN A 104 30.75 5.41 24.76
N ARG A 105 31.01 4.31 24.02
CA ARG A 105 31.80 3.19 24.53
C ARG A 105 33.29 3.53 24.67
N LYS A 106 33.84 4.32 23.74
CA LYS A 106 35.22 4.79 23.80
C LYS A 106 35.50 5.74 24.97
N PHE A 107 34.56 6.62 25.30
CA PHE A 107 34.76 7.63 26.34
C PHE A 107 34.85 7.03 27.75
N TYR A 108 34.09 5.96 28.02
CA TYR A 108 34.07 5.29 29.32
C TYR A 108 35.35 4.47 29.58
N GLU A 109 35.85 3.73 28.57
CA GLU A 109 37.12 2.99 28.67
C GLU A 109 38.32 3.95 28.85
N GLU A 110 38.35 5.08 28.13
CA GLU A 110 39.42 6.09 28.26
C GLU A 110 39.41 6.78 29.64
N GLU A 111 38.23 7.12 30.19
CA GLU A 111 38.13 7.71 31.53
C GLU A 111 38.60 6.75 32.63
N GLU A 112 38.25 5.45 32.55
CA GLU A 112 38.68 4.45 33.52
C GLU A 112 40.20 4.25 33.50
N GLU A 113 40.82 4.08 32.33
CA GLU A 113 42.28 3.87 32.24
C GLU A 113 43.08 5.07 32.75
N ILE A 114 42.67 6.29 32.40
CA ILE A 114 43.33 7.52 32.85
C ILE A 114 43.16 7.68 34.38
N SER A 115 42.02 7.28 34.94
CA SER A 115 41.77 7.37 36.39
C SER A 115 42.69 6.44 37.19
N LEU A 116 42.94 5.22 36.71
CA LEU A 116 43.80 4.23 37.38
C LEU A 116 45.27 4.67 37.34
N ILE A 117 45.77 5.10 36.19
CA ILE A 117 47.16 5.56 36.03
C ILE A 117 47.42 6.80 36.90
N LYS A 118 46.49 7.78 36.91
CA LYS A 118 46.61 8.97 37.78
C LYS A 118 46.59 8.61 39.26
N LYS A 119 45.72 7.68 39.68
CA LYS A 119 45.59 7.23 41.07
C LYS A 119 46.86 6.56 41.60
N TYR A 120 47.53 5.75 40.78
CA TYR A 120 48.72 5.00 41.21
C TYR A 120 50.04 5.64 40.81
N ARG A 121 50.03 6.84 40.18
CA ARG A 121 51.25 7.52 39.72
C ARG A 121 52.30 7.71 40.82
N PHE A 122 51.88 8.11 42.01
CA PHE A 122 52.80 8.32 43.14
C PHE A 122 53.36 7.00 43.70
N VAL A 123 52.57 5.92 43.66
CA VAL A 123 53.01 4.59 44.07
C VAL A 123 54.08 4.09 43.11
N PHE A 124 53.84 4.16 41.80
CA PHE A 124 54.85 3.80 40.79
C PHE A 124 56.13 4.63 40.95
N LEU A 125 56.02 5.95 41.13
CA LEU A 125 57.18 6.81 41.37
C LEU A 125 57.97 6.39 42.61
N SER A 126 57.28 6.09 43.72
CA SER A 126 57.94 5.65 44.97
C SER A 126 58.68 4.32 44.81
N VAL A 127 58.07 3.35 44.11
CA VAL A 127 58.69 2.04 43.86
C VAL A 127 59.89 2.18 42.95
N THR A 128 59.81 3.01 41.90
CA THR A 128 60.94 3.23 40.99
C THR A 128 62.14 3.85 41.72
N LEU A 129 61.92 4.80 42.62
CA LEU A 129 62.99 5.41 43.41
C LEU A 129 63.68 4.40 44.33
N LEU A 130 62.91 3.53 45.00
CA LEU A 130 63.46 2.48 45.86
C LEU A 130 64.32 1.50 45.07
N VAL A 131 63.82 1.02 43.92
CA VAL A 131 64.58 0.10 43.05
C VAL A 131 65.86 0.74 42.56
N ILE A 132 65.82 2.00 42.11
CA ILE A 132 67.00 2.74 41.68
C ILE A 132 68.00 2.87 42.84
N SER A 133 67.54 3.21 44.04
CA SER A 133 68.40 3.30 45.23
C SER A 133 69.08 1.96 45.56
N PHE A 134 68.35 0.85 45.44
CA PHE A 134 68.91 -0.50 45.65
C PHE A 134 69.94 -0.87 44.59
N LEU A 135 69.68 -0.56 43.32
CA LEU A 135 70.63 -0.81 42.23
C LEU A 135 71.91 0.00 42.42
N ILE A 136 71.80 1.28 42.77
CA ILE A 136 72.97 2.13 43.04
C ILE A 136 73.79 1.57 44.19
N TYR A 137 73.14 1.14 45.28
CA TYR A 137 73.83 0.50 46.40
C TYR A 137 74.58 -0.77 45.96
N TYR A 138 73.97 -1.61 45.14
CA TYR A 138 74.60 -2.84 44.65
C TYR A 138 75.76 -2.58 43.67
N PHE A 139 75.71 -1.51 42.89
CA PHE A 139 76.78 -1.15 41.96
C PHE A 139 77.94 -0.37 42.62
N LEU A 140 77.70 0.32 43.74
CA LEU A 140 78.74 1.04 44.49
C LEU A 140 79.35 0.22 45.65
N SER A 141 78.68 -0.83 46.11
CA SER A 141 79.20 -1.76 47.11
C SER A 141 79.96 -2.91 46.46
#